data_AF-A0A938KGH4-F1
#
_entry.id   AF-A0A938KGH4-F1
#
_cell.length_a   1.000
_cell.length_b   1.000
_cell.length_c   1.000
_cell.angle_alpha   90.00
_cell.angle_beta   90.00
_cell.angle_gamma   90.00
#
_symmetry.space_group_name_H-M   'P 1'
#
loop_
_entity.id
_entity.type
_entity.pdbx_description
1 polymer ?
#
loop_
_entity_poly.entity_id
_entity_poly.type
_entity_poly.pdbx_seq_one_letter_code
_entity_poly.pdbx_strand_id
1 'polypeptide(L)'
;MSNGPRKLILINAGKYDYAEVDLEGALQIVGPNNTGKTTLINTLQFLYLNDQREMDFGAYTKEQTRDFYFRSQYSYVLFECLSSRGSCVFGWRGTSRTAGGDPERFLYFGPFEAANFFDDKGAVREPRDINARLALKQYETIKTQQQHRELLLNATAGNDSGLGIISLRDADKYPHFRETLKNLLSLSTITQEQMKERLLMMADIRPEEVALDARQMFGDDYDRIRSQRESLIRFKSRVDAIRALVANHAELQELRSEAVYRWTDLRRQREQFELEHKCTVDSLRSDVATAEEKARLADEELLDRRKDEAAHHEAKGGWDAQLRALKKEKEGFRDFVEELERVAVRELERETHCLHQSILEGEAETREKAEQKVQLFSEQVRDRENTLRNADRLIVTALRKRFKDQDLDRAFSILNFNLLELPMGADGVEVLSESELSRRLGEVLQGAGPEGYSDAAVKLRYPASRRSVTDLGDPKVIGEQLLEYQSSLNRWRGILQSIQQREKLQAELQSKRDLLEAKRRELIRWEEYSKRKADEPRLLAELEKLQEALTQTASRIRLLVEASHTQSEQARKSREAIRDAENSFNAVM
;
A
#
# COMPACT_ATOMS: atom_id res chain seq x y z
N MET A 1 54.64 84.49 -70.85
CA MET A 1 54.65 85.77 -70.13
C MET A 1 53.21 86.05 -69.73
N SER A 2 52.92 86.31 -68.45
CA SER A 2 51.56 86.63 -68.01
C SER A 2 51.16 88.01 -68.51
N ASN A 3 49.97 88.13 -69.10
CA ASN A 3 49.37 89.42 -69.42
C ASN A 3 49.04 90.14 -68.09
N GLY A 4 49.18 91.46 -68.06
CA GLY A 4 48.99 92.26 -66.84
C GLY A 4 49.71 93.61 -66.86
N PRO A 5 49.51 94.45 -65.83
CA PRO A 5 50.21 95.71 -65.69
C PRO A 5 51.70 95.50 -65.39
N ARG A 6 52.54 96.27 -66.09
CA ARG A 6 54.00 96.26 -66.01
C ARG A 6 54.55 97.52 -65.37
N LYS A 7 53.94 98.68 -65.63
CA LYS A 7 54.34 99.94 -64.99
C LYS A 7 53.13 100.78 -64.60
N LEU A 8 53.26 101.49 -63.49
CA LEU A 8 52.37 102.55 -63.05
C LEU A 8 53.08 103.90 -63.19
N ILE A 9 52.48 104.82 -63.92
CA ILE A 9 53.00 106.17 -64.14
C ILE A 9 52.01 107.19 -63.59
N LEU A 10 52.51 108.10 -62.76
CA LEU A 10 51.76 109.23 -62.20
C LEU A 10 52.38 110.53 -62.70
N ILE A 11 51.57 111.41 -63.29
CA ILE A 11 51.97 112.75 -63.73
C ILE A 11 51.04 113.74 -63.04
N ASN A 12 51.58 114.65 -62.22
CA ASN A 12 50.81 115.62 -61.43
C ASN A 12 49.59 115.00 -60.70
N ALA A 13 49.76 113.80 -60.15
CA ALA A 13 48.68 113.00 -59.56
C ALA A 13 48.95 112.61 -58.11
N GLY A 14 47.97 112.85 -57.23
CA GLY A 14 48.06 112.53 -55.81
C GLY A 14 49.10 113.41 -55.13
N LYS A 15 50.16 112.81 -54.56
CA LYS A 15 51.33 113.53 -54.00
C LYS A 15 52.53 113.59 -54.96
N TYR A 16 52.40 113.04 -56.16
CA TYR A 16 53.51 112.86 -57.10
C TYR A 16 53.41 113.88 -58.25
N ASP A 17 54.47 114.67 -58.45
CA ASP A 17 54.62 115.48 -59.66
C ASP A 17 54.98 114.59 -60.86
N TYR A 18 55.89 113.63 -60.63
CA TYR A 18 56.17 112.54 -61.54
C TYR A 18 56.57 111.27 -60.77
N ALA A 19 56.04 110.11 -61.14
CA ALA A 19 56.50 108.82 -60.66
C ALA A 19 56.33 107.74 -61.73
N GLU A 20 57.35 106.90 -61.91
CA GLU A 20 57.27 105.64 -62.65
C GLU A 20 57.59 104.49 -61.70
N VAL A 21 56.71 103.50 -61.63
CA VAL A 21 56.81 102.37 -60.70
C VAL A 21 56.68 101.07 -61.48
N ASP A 22 57.67 100.20 -61.35
CA ASP A 22 57.69 98.87 -61.96
C ASP A 22 56.82 97.88 -61.18
N LEU A 23 56.00 97.12 -61.89
CA LEU A 23 55.04 96.15 -61.39
C LEU A 23 55.34 94.71 -61.87
N GLU A 24 56.44 94.47 -62.60
CA GLU A 24 56.82 93.14 -63.14
C GLU A 24 57.29 92.11 -62.08
N GLY A 25 57.11 92.39 -60.78
CA GLY A 25 57.48 91.48 -59.70
C GLY A 25 56.88 91.88 -58.35
N ALA A 26 57.34 91.23 -57.27
CA ALA A 26 56.93 91.56 -55.91
C ALA A 26 57.50 92.93 -55.49
N LEU A 27 56.66 93.97 -55.54
CA LEU A 27 57.02 95.32 -55.13
C LEU A 27 56.79 95.51 -53.62
N GLN A 28 57.84 95.86 -52.87
CA GLN A 28 57.72 96.25 -51.46
C GLN A 28 57.86 97.77 -51.30
N ILE A 29 56.77 98.44 -50.92
CA ILE A 29 56.75 99.91 -50.76
C ILE A 29 57.13 100.28 -49.30
N VAL A 30 58.39 100.66 -49.09
CA VAL A 30 58.93 101.09 -47.78
C VAL A 30 59.05 102.63 -47.71
N GLY A 31 58.88 103.21 -46.51
CA GLY A 31 58.80 104.67 -46.31
C GLY A 31 57.99 105.07 -45.07
N PRO A 32 58.07 106.32 -44.60
CA PRO A 32 57.30 106.81 -43.45
C PRO A 32 55.78 106.85 -43.69
N ASN A 33 54.99 106.97 -42.61
CA ASN A 33 53.55 107.20 -42.71
C ASN A 33 53.28 108.54 -43.41
N ASN A 34 52.19 108.61 -44.20
CA ASN A 34 51.79 109.76 -45.00
C ASN A 34 52.72 110.18 -46.17
N THR A 35 53.73 109.39 -46.56
CA THR A 35 54.60 109.69 -47.71
C THR A 35 53.97 109.42 -49.09
N GLY A 36 52.75 108.90 -49.15
CA GLY A 36 52.05 108.62 -50.42
C GLY A 36 51.99 107.13 -50.80
N LYS A 37 52.39 106.21 -49.93
CA LYS A 37 52.31 104.76 -50.20
C LYS A 37 50.89 104.28 -50.49
N THR A 38 49.96 104.61 -49.60
CA THR A 38 48.54 104.27 -49.75
C THR A 38 47.96 104.98 -50.97
N THR A 39 48.44 106.20 -51.27
CA THR A 39 48.11 106.92 -52.50
C THR A 39 48.52 106.13 -53.74
N LEU A 40 49.74 105.60 -53.77
CA LEU A 40 50.23 104.78 -54.88
C LEU A 40 49.43 103.47 -55.02
N ILE A 41 49.24 102.72 -53.93
CA ILE A 41 48.51 101.44 -53.95
C ILE A 41 47.05 101.63 -54.42
N ASN A 42 46.38 102.66 -53.91
CA ASN A 42 44.99 102.93 -54.27
C ASN A 42 44.82 103.33 -55.73
N THR A 43 45.87 103.79 -56.43
CA THR A 43 45.73 104.04 -57.87
C THR A 43 45.43 102.79 -58.68
N LEU A 44 45.81 101.59 -58.22
CA LEU A 44 45.46 100.32 -58.87
C LEU A 44 43.95 100.15 -59.05
N GLN A 45 43.14 100.79 -58.19
CA GLN A 45 41.69 100.83 -58.33
C GLN A 45 41.25 101.49 -59.64
N PHE A 46 41.98 102.50 -60.14
CA PHE A 46 41.68 103.13 -61.42
C PHE A 46 41.86 102.18 -62.61
N LEU A 47 42.75 101.19 -62.52
CA LEU A 47 42.91 100.17 -63.56
C LEU A 47 41.84 99.08 -63.46
N TYR A 48 41.64 98.51 -62.27
CA TYR A 48 40.84 97.28 -62.14
C TYR A 48 39.36 97.49 -61.80
N LEU A 49 38.97 98.66 -61.28
CA LEU A 49 37.58 98.96 -60.95
C LEU A 49 36.96 99.79 -62.08
N ASN A 50 35.97 99.22 -62.76
CA ASN A 50 35.37 99.82 -63.95
C ASN A 50 34.35 100.92 -63.62
N ASP A 51 33.77 100.93 -62.42
CA ASP A 51 32.91 102.00 -61.93
C ASP A 51 33.58 102.77 -60.78
N GLN A 52 33.59 104.11 -60.88
CA GLN A 52 34.05 104.98 -59.78
C GLN A 52 33.20 104.85 -58.52
N ARG A 53 31.93 104.44 -58.65
CA ARG A 53 31.04 104.20 -57.50
C ARG A 53 31.50 103.03 -56.64
N GLU A 54 32.26 102.12 -57.23
CA GLU A 54 32.72 100.90 -56.58
C GLU A 54 34.11 101.08 -55.98
N MET A 55 34.85 102.12 -56.40
CA MET A 55 36.13 102.50 -55.82
C MET A 55 35.96 102.97 -54.37
N ASP A 56 36.95 102.62 -53.54
CA ASP A 56 36.98 102.94 -52.12
C ASP A 56 38.35 103.47 -51.75
N PHE A 57 38.41 104.78 -51.54
CA PHE A 57 39.61 105.48 -51.11
C PHE A 57 39.59 105.77 -49.60
N GLY A 58 38.82 105.01 -48.83
CA GLY A 58 38.70 105.12 -47.38
C GLY A 58 37.78 106.28 -46.97
N ALA A 59 38.26 107.16 -46.09
CA ALA A 59 37.44 108.24 -45.51
C ALA A 59 37.15 109.42 -46.45
N TYR A 60 37.65 109.40 -47.70
CA TYR A 60 37.52 110.50 -48.65
C TYR A 60 36.30 110.34 -49.56
N THR A 61 35.57 111.43 -49.84
CA THR A 61 34.49 111.41 -50.84
C THR A 61 35.05 111.28 -52.26
N LYS A 62 34.17 111.01 -53.24
CA LYS A 62 34.58 110.91 -54.65
C LYS A 62 35.16 112.22 -55.17
N GLU A 63 34.56 113.34 -54.80
CA GLU A 63 35.00 114.68 -55.17
C GLU A 63 36.38 114.97 -54.58
N GLN A 64 36.60 114.63 -53.30
CA GLN A 64 37.90 114.78 -52.64
C GLN A 64 38.98 113.90 -53.27
N THR A 65 38.63 112.66 -53.63
CA THR A 65 39.53 111.73 -54.32
C THR A 65 39.90 112.27 -55.70
N ARG A 66 38.91 112.73 -56.47
CA ARG A 66 39.11 113.35 -57.78
C ARG A 66 40.05 114.55 -57.68
N ASP A 67 39.74 115.49 -56.79
CA ASP A 67 40.53 116.71 -56.64
C ASP A 67 41.97 116.43 -56.17
N PHE A 68 42.18 115.33 -55.45
CA PHE A 68 43.49 114.88 -54.97
C PHE A 68 44.33 114.22 -56.08
N TYR A 69 43.78 113.25 -56.83
CA TYR A 69 44.51 112.56 -57.90
C TYR A 69 44.57 113.33 -59.21
N PHE A 70 43.56 114.16 -59.50
CA PHE A 70 43.39 114.85 -60.77
C PHE A 70 43.22 116.35 -60.53
N ARG A 71 44.30 117.01 -60.11
CA ARG A 71 44.31 118.45 -59.74
C ARG A 71 43.97 119.37 -60.93
N SER A 72 44.28 118.95 -62.15
CA SER A 72 44.03 119.71 -63.38
C SER A 72 43.96 118.82 -64.62
N GLN A 73 43.75 119.41 -65.80
CA GLN A 73 43.83 118.71 -67.08
C GLN A 73 45.21 118.13 -67.42
N TYR A 74 46.24 118.51 -66.67
CA TYR A 74 47.62 118.03 -66.78
C TYR A 74 47.94 116.87 -65.81
N SER A 75 46.93 116.34 -65.12
CA SER A 75 47.08 115.22 -64.20
C SER A 75 46.74 113.90 -64.89
N TYR A 76 47.65 112.93 -64.84
CA TYR A 76 47.51 111.62 -65.45
C TYR A 76 47.86 110.49 -64.49
N VAL A 77 47.06 109.43 -64.52
CA VAL A 77 47.36 108.13 -63.91
C VAL A 77 47.35 107.10 -65.03
N LEU A 78 48.50 106.52 -65.34
CA LEU A 78 48.71 105.65 -66.49
C LEU A 78 49.23 104.29 -66.05
N PHE A 79 48.84 103.25 -66.76
CA PHE A 79 49.24 101.88 -66.56
C PHE A 79 49.75 101.33 -67.89
N GLU A 80 51.05 101.06 -67.97
CA GLU A 80 51.59 100.27 -69.08
C GLU A 80 51.32 98.80 -68.80
N CYS A 81 50.60 98.13 -69.70
CA CYS A 81 50.15 96.76 -69.57
C CYS A 81 50.63 95.92 -70.76
N LEU A 82 50.97 94.67 -70.50
CA LEU A 82 51.09 93.66 -71.54
C LEU A 82 49.74 93.00 -71.76
N SER A 83 49.17 93.19 -72.94
CA SER A 83 47.92 92.58 -73.36
C SER A 83 48.14 91.43 -74.33
N SER A 84 47.08 90.69 -74.64
CA SER A 84 47.02 89.74 -75.76
C SER A 84 47.39 90.38 -77.11
N ARG A 85 47.25 91.71 -77.25
CA ARG A 85 47.52 92.51 -78.45
C ARG A 85 48.88 93.22 -78.42
N GLY A 86 49.72 92.98 -77.41
CA GLY A 86 51.02 93.63 -77.21
C GLY A 86 51.03 94.64 -76.07
N SER A 87 52.07 95.48 -75.98
CA SER A 87 52.13 96.54 -74.97
C SER A 87 51.07 97.61 -75.28
N CYS A 88 50.36 98.06 -74.26
CA CYS A 88 49.39 99.15 -74.36
C CYS A 88 49.40 99.96 -73.06
N VAL A 89 48.97 101.22 -73.13
CA VAL A 89 48.86 102.08 -71.96
C VAL A 89 47.41 102.48 -71.74
N PHE A 90 46.87 102.08 -70.59
CA PHE A 90 45.58 102.49 -70.10
C PHE A 90 45.74 103.71 -69.19
N GLY A 91 44.96 104.76 -69.40
CA GLY A 91 45.16 106.03 -68.74
C GLY A 91 43.88 106.69 -68.26
N TRP A 92 44.01 107.42 -67.16
CA TRP A 92 43.05 108.41 -66.68
C TRP A 92 43.65 109.80 -66.77
N ARG A 93 42.87 110.76 -67.26
CA ARG A 93 43.24 112.18 -67.37
C ARG A 93 42.25 113.04 -66.59
N GLY A 94 42.77 114.01 -65.83
CA GLY A 94 41.94 115.04 -65.20
C GLY A 94 41.25 115.96 -66.21
N THR A 95 40.13 116.56 -65.84
CA THR A 95 39.48 117.59 -66.66
C THR A 95 39.80 118.99 -66.12
N SER A 96 39.60 120.03 -66.94
CA SER A 96 39.77 121.41 -66.47
C SER A 96 38.78 121.76 -65.35
N ARG A 97 39.22 122.58 -64.39
CA ARG A 97 38.45 122.97 -63.20
C ARG A 97 37.14 123.70 -63.53
N THR A 98 37.09 124.40 -64.65
CA THR A 98 35.89 125.07 -65.17
C THR A 98 34.87 124.13 -65.79
N ALA A 99 35.28 122.92 -66.20
CA ALA A 99 34.39 121.92 -66.80
C ALA A 99 33.73 120.99 -65.76
N GLY A 100 34.22 120.97 -64.50
CA GLY A 100 33.59 120.28 -63.36
C GLY A 100 33.41 118.76 -63.50
N GLY A 101 33.96 118.15 -64.56
CA GLY A 101 33.70 116.77 -64.96
C GLY A 101 34.48 115.71 -64.19
N ASP A 102 34.09 114.45 -64.40
CA ASP A 102 34.85 113.28 -63.97
C ASP A 102 36.08 113.08 -64.88
N PRO A 103 37.17 112.48 -64.35
CA PRO A 103 38.37 112.24 -65.14
C PRO A 103 38.06 111.28 -66.31
N GLU A 104 38.66 111.57 -67.46
CA GLU A 104 38.44 110.83 -68.71
C GLU A 104 39.37 109.63 -68.81
N ARG A 105 38.85 108.52 -69.32
CA ARG A 105 39.59 107.27 -69.53
C ARG A 105 40.00 107.13 -70.98
N PHE A 106 41.20 106.63 -71.22
CA PHE A 106 41.68 106.37 -72.57
C PHE A 106 42.64 105.18 -72.61
N LEU A 107 42.88 104.69 -73.82
CA LEU A 107 43.79 103.61 -74.13
C LEU A 107 44.58 103.97 -75.39
N TYR A 108 45.86 103.60 -75.45
CA TYR A 108 46.61 103.56 -76.70
C TYR A 108 47.55 102.35 -76.72
N PHE A 109 47.99 101.94 -77.90
CA PHE A 109 48.88 100.80 -78.08
C PHE A 109 50.34 101.23 -78.22
N GLY A 110 51.25 100.46 -77.62
CA GLY A 110 52.68 100.77 -77.49
C GLY A 110 53.09 101.07 -76.04
N PRO A 111 54.41 101.10 -75.77
CA PRO A 111 54.95 101.36 -74.43
C PRO A 111 54.77 102.83 -74.03
N PHE A 112 54.85 103.10 -72.73
CA PHE A 112 54.84 104.46 -72.21
C PHE A 112 56.16 105.16 -72.57
N GLU A 113 56.06 106.38 -73.09
CA GLU A 113 57.19 107.24 -73.42
C GLU A 113 56.92 108.64 -72.87
N ALA A 114 57.75 109.09 -71.92
CA ALA A 114 57.61 110.40 -71.27
C ALA A 114 57.57 111.57 -72.28
N ALA A 115 58.31 111.47 -73.39
CA ALA A 115 58.35 112.49 -74.45
C ALA A 115 56.98 112.78 -75.12
N ASN A 116 56.03 111.84 -75.02
CA ASN A 116 54.67 112.06 -75.53
C ASN A 116 53.83 112.96 -74.60
N PHE A 117 54.17 113.03 -73.31
CA PHE A 117 53.44 113.78 -72.29
C PHE A 117 54.13 115.08 -71.88
N PHE A 118 55.47 115.13 -71.93
CA PHE A 118 56.25 116.31 -71.55
C PHE A 118 56.78 117.07 -72.77
N ASP A 119 56.80 118.39 -72.67
CA ASP A 119 57.46 119.28 -73.61
C ASP A 119 58.97 119.35 -73.38
N ASP A 120 59.69 120.05 -74.27
CA ASP A 120 61.15 120.16 -74.21
C ASP A 120 61.63 120.95 -72.97
N LYS A 121 60.72 121.61 -72.25
CA LYS A 121 60.96 122.35 -71.00
C LYS A 121 60.60 121.52 -69.76
N GLY A 122 60.14 120.27 -69.92
CA GLY A 122 59.72 119.39 -68.84
C GLY A 122 58.34 119.69 -68.27
N ALA A 123 57.54 120.56 -68.91
CA ALA A 123 56.15 120.80 -68.54
C ALA A 123 55.22 119.81 -69.27
N VAL A 124 54.07 119.51 -68.66
CA VAL A 124 53.08 118.62 -69.28
C VAL A 124 52.44 119.33 -70.48
N ARG A 125 52.43 118.68 -71.65
CA ARG A 125 51.84 119.20 -72.89
C ARG A 125 50.32 119.37 -72.76
N GLU A 126 49.75 120.22 -73.63
CA GLU A 126 48.29 120.37 -73.70
C GLU A 126 47.62 119.05 -74.09
N PRO A 127 46.46 118.70 -73.50
CA PRO A 127 45.77 117.44 -73.78
C PRO A 127 45.48 117.20 -75.26
N ARG A 128 45.24 118.26 -76.04
CA ARG A 128 45.02 118.17 -77.50
C ARG A 128 46.27 117.70 -78.24
N ASP A 129 47.44 118.18 -77.84
CA ASP A 129 48.72 117.81 -78.44
C ASP A 129 49.11 116.38 -78.08
N ILE A 130 48.83 115.96 -76.83
CA ILE A 130 49.03 114.57 -76.39
C ILE A 130 48.13 113.64 -77.18
N ASN A 131 46.83 113.93 -77.29
CA ASN A 131 45.89 113.11 -78.07
C ASN A 131 46.33 113.00 -79.55
N ALA A 132 46.80 114.10 -80.16
CA ALA A 132 47.26 114.09 -81.55
C ALA A 132 48.50 113.21 -81.76
N ARG A 133 49.45 113.20 -80.82
CA ARG A 133 50.62 112.31 -80.85
C ARG A 133 50.23 110.85 -80.65
N LEU A 134 49.32 110.59 -79.72
CA LEU A 134 48.85 109.24 -79.41
C LEU A 134 47.87 108.70 -80.46
N ALA A 135 47.28 109.54 -81.32
CA ALA A 135 46.40 109.10 -82.41
C ALA A 135 47.09 108.10 -83.36
N LEU A 136 48.40 108.26 -83.61
CA LEU A 136 49.21 107.31 -84.38
C LEU A 136 49.37 105.95 -83.68
N LYS A 137 49.16 105.91 -82.36
CA LYS A 137 49.20 104.74 -81.49
C LYS A 137 47.80 104.18 -81.20
N GLN A 138 46.84 104.40 -82.11
CA GLN A 138 45.44 103.94 -81.96
C GLN A 138 44.79 104.42 -80.65
N TYR A 139 44.96 105.71 -80.33
CA TYR A 139 44.33 106.31 -79.17
C TYR A 139 42.79 106.19 -79.23
N GLU A 140 42.19 105.68 -78.17
CA GLU A 140 40.76 105.52 -77.99
C GLU A 140 40.32 106.07 -76.62
N THR A 141 39.16 106.74 -76.57
CA THR A 141 38.54 107.22 -75.32
C THR A 141 37.47 106.24 -74.85
N ILE A 142 37.54 105.83 -73.59
CA ILE A 142 36.66 104.83 -73.00
C ILE A 142 35.52 105.56 -72.28
N LYS A 143 34.32 105.52 -72.85
CA LYS A 143 33.19 106.33 -72.39
C LYS A 143 32.34 105.65 -71.33
N THR A 144 32.22 104.31 -71.39
CA THR A 144 31.32 103.57 -70.51
C THR A 144 32.07 102.63 -69.56
N GLN A 145 31.44 102.31 -68.44
CA GLN A 145 31.94 101.33 -67.48
C GLN A 145 31.95 99.91 -68.05
N GLN A 146 31.03 99.61 -68.98
CA GLN A 146 30.99 98.33 -69.67
C GLN A 146 32.17 98.17 -70.63
N GLN A 147 32.48 99.19 -71.44
CA GLN A 147 33.67 99.18 -72.30
C GLN A 147 34.96 98.97 -71.47
N HIS A 148 35.08 99.64 -70.32
CA HIS A 148 36.23 99.42 -69.43
C HIS A 148 36.30 97.97 -68.93
N ARG A 149 35.19 97.36 -68.49
CA ARG A 149 35.15 95.94 -68.10
C ARG A 149 35.55 95.01 -69.25
N GLU A 150 35.00 95.23 -70.44
CA GLU A 150 35.26 94.40 -71.62
C GLU A 150 36.73 94.47 -72.05
N LEU A 151 37.36 95.65 -71.97
CA LEU A 151 38.78 95.82 -72.26
C LEU A 151 39.68 95.04 -71.29
N LEU A 152 39.33 94.94 -70.00
CA LEU A 152 40.16 94.25 -69.02
C LEU A 152 40.13 92.72 -69.17
N LEU A 153 39.01 92.17 -69.65
CA LEU A 153 38.79 90.73 -69.79
C LEU A 153 39.37 90.18 -71.10
N ASN A 154 39.43 88.85 -71.22
CA ASN A 154 39.81 88.19 -72.46
C ASN A 154 38.76 88.44 -73.55
N ALA A 155 39.21 88.58 -74.81
CA ALA A 155 38.31 88.64 -75.95
C ALA A 155 37.44 87.36 -76.00
N THR A 156 36.12 87.55 -76.07
CA THR A 156 35.14 86.46 -76.21
C THR A 156 34.56 86.48 -77.62
N ALA A 157 34.00 85.36 -78.08
CA ALA A 157 33.47 85.24 -79.43
C ALA A 157 32.31 86.25 -79.65
N GLY A 158 32.62 87.39 -80.27
CA GLY A 158 31.68 88.49 -80.51
C GLY A 158 32.17 89.89 -80.08
N ASN A 159 33.25 90.00 -79.30
CA ASN A 159 33.83 91.28 -78.89
C ASN A 159 35.37 91.24 -78.93
N ASP A 160 35.95 91.87 -79.94
CA ASP A 160 37.38 91.78 -80.27
C ASP A 160 38.25 92.77 -79.46
N SER A 161 37.66 93.59 -78.59
CA SER A 161 38.38 94.65 -77.86
C SER A 161 39.15 94.18 -76.62
N GLY A 162 38.90 92.97 -76.11
CA GLY A 162 39.47 92.49 -74.85
C GLY A 162 41.00 92.34 -74.85
N LEU A 163 41.67 93.03 -73.91
CA LEU A 163 43.13 93.03 -73.75
C LEU A 163 43.64 91.86 -72.90
N GLY A 164 42.76 91.17 -72.16
CA GLY A 164 43.13 90.04 -71.31
C GLY A 164 44.08 90.40 -70.18
N ILE A 165 43.95 91.62 -69.63
CA ILE A 165 44.73 92.08 -68.47
C ILE A 165 44.36 91.28 -67.22
N ILE A 166 43.09 90.88 -67.09
CA ILE A 166 42.59 90.01 -66.03
C ILE A 166 42.25 88.64 -66.64
N SER A 167 42.95 87.60 -66.19
CA SER A 167 42.70 86.23 -66.61
C SER A 167 41.64 85.56 -65.72
N LEU A 168 40.37 85.66 -66.11
CA LEU A 168 39.26 84.90 -65.51
C LEU A 168 38.80 83.79 -66.45
N ARG A 169 38.42 82.62 -65.90
CA ARG A 169 37.80 81.53 -66.68
C ARG A 169 36.40 81.92 -67.18
N ASP A 170 35.61 82.53 -66.29
CA ASP A 170 34.27 83.07 -66.60
C ASP A 170 34.25 84.59 -66.43
N ALA A 171 33.77 85.28 -67.47
CA ALA A 171 33.59 86.74 -67.45
C ALA A 171 32.59 87.21 -66.37
N ASP A 172 31.66 86.33 -65.98
CA ASP A 172 30.64 86.59 -64.95
C ASP A 172 31.22 86.63 -63.53
N LYS A 173 32.44 86.13 -63.32
CA LYS A 173 33.13 86.19 -62.03
C LYS A 173 33.84 87.54 -61.81
N TYR A 174 33.82 88.45 -62.78
CA TYR A 174 34.44 89.77 -62.68
C TYR A 174 33.96 90.61 -61.47
N PRO A 175 32.66 90.65 -61.08
CA PRO A 175 32.22 91.32 -59.86
C PRO A 175 32.87 90.76 -58.59
N HIS A 176 33.06 89.44 -58.50
CA HIS A 176 33.70 88.79 -57.35
C HIS A 176 35.20 89.07 -57.29
N PHE A 177 35.88 89.07 -58.45
CA PHE A 177 37.27 89.51 -58.57
C PHE A 177 37.43 90.94 -58.06
N ARG A 178 36.57 91.83 -58.54
CA ARG A 178 36.53 93.23 -58.18
C ARG A 178 36.35 93.45 -56.67
N GLU A 179 35.39 92.76 -56.04
CA GLU A 179 35.17 92.86 -54.58
C GLU A 179 36.35 92.33 -53.77
N THR A 180 36.98 91.25 -54.22
CA THR A 180 38.15 90.70 -53.53
C THR A 180 39.34 91.65 -53.63
N LEU A 181 39.60 92.18 -54.82
CA LEU A 181 40.66 93.18 -55.02
C LEU A 181 40.39 94.44 -54.20
N LYS A 182 39.15 94.94 -54.20
CA LYS A 182 38.74 96.08 -53.39
C LYS A 182 39.05 95.86 -51.92
N ASN A 183 38.70 94.70 -51.36
CA ASN A 183 38.96 94.40 -49.95
C ASN A 183 40.45 94.22 -49.64
N LEU A 184 41.23 93.64 -50.57
CA LEU A 184 42.68 93.53 -50.42
C LEU A 184 43.36 94.91 -50.44
N LEU A 185 42.92 95.80 -51.33
CA LEU A 185 43.47 97.16 -51.45
C LEU A 185 43.02 98.06 -50.27
N SER A 186 41.78 97.91 -49.80
CA SER A 186 41.24 98.73 -48.72
C SER A 186 41.81 98.35 -47.33
N LEU A 187 42.62 97.28 -47.24
CA LEU A 187 43.14 96.71 -45.97
C LEU A 187 42.05 96.60 -44.90
N SER A 188 40.79 96.45 -45.33
CA SER A 188 39.70 96.06 -44.44
C SER A 188 40.01 94.65 -43.96
N THR A 189 39.80 94.38 -42.66
CA THR A 189 40.09 93.11 -41.99
C THR A 189 39.36 91.95 -42.68
N ILE A 190 39.94 91.42 -43.76
CA ILE A 190 39.56 90.13 -44.31
C ILE A 190 40.00 89.10 -43.28
N THR A 191 39.03 88.35 -42.75
CA THR A 191 39.37 87.22 -41.88
C THR A 191 40.02 86.11 -42.70
N GLN A 192 40.83 85.27 -42.06
CA GLN A 192 41.48 84.15 -42.73
C GLN A 192 40.46 83.22 -43.43
N GLU A 193 39.29 83.04 -42.83
CA GLU A 193 38.18 82.28 -43.41
C GLU A 193 37.63 82.94 -44.67
N GLN A 194 37.35 84.24 -44.63
CA GLN A 194 36.89 85.00 -45.80
C GLN A 194 37.93 85.02 -46.92
N MET A 195 39.22 85.09 -46.58
CA MET A 195 40.30 85.00 -47.55
C MET A 195 40.32 83.62 -48.22
N LYS A 196 40.26 82.55 -47.42
CA LYS A 196 40.27 81.18 -47.90
C LYS A 196 39.06 80.91 -48.79
N GLU A 197 37.87 81.27 -48.35
CA GLU A 197 36.63 81.06 -49.11
C GLU A 197 36.66 81.81 -50.46
N ARG A 198 37.11 83.06 -50.48
CA ARG A 198 37.19 83.85 -51.72
C ARG A 198 38.25 83.33 -52.68
N LEU A 199 39.42 82.91 -52.17
CA LEU A 199 40.45 82.28 -53.01
C LEU A 199 39.95 80.95 -53.59
N LEU A 200 39.24 80.14 -52.79
CA LEU A 200 38.62 78.89 -53.24
C LEU A 200 37.55 79.14 -54.31
N MET A 201 36.69 80.15 -54.13
CA MET A 201 35.71 80.56 -55.14
C MET A 201 36.35 81.01 -56.46
N MET A 202 37.45 81.76 -56.41
CA MET A 202 38.20 82.13 -57.62
C MET A 202 38.86 80.93 -58.31
N ALA A 203 39.32 79.95 -57.53
CA ALA A 203 39.93 78.73 -58.02
C ALA A 203 38.91 77.67 -58.49
N ASP A 204 37.60 77.96 -58.42
CA ASP A 204 36.51 77.02 -58.74
C ASP A 204 36.44 75.78 -57.82
N ILE A 205 37.01 75.89 -56.62
CA ILE A 205 37.00 74.81 -55.62
C ILE A 205 35.84 75.06 -54.67
N ARG A 206 34.84 74.17 -54.69
CA ARG A 206 33.65 74.29 -53.84
C ARG A 206 34.04 74.02 -52.38
N PRO A 207 33.75 74.94 -51.43
CA PRO A 207 34.10 74.73 -50.02
C PRO A 207 33.34 73.56 -49.37
N GLU A 208 32.24 73.12 -49.99
CA GLU A 208 31.38 72.02 -49.51
C GLU A 208 31.81 70.63 -49.99
N GLU A 209 32.75 70.52 -50.94
CA GLU A 209 33.27 69.23 -51.36
C GLU A 209 34.37 68.76 -50.41
N VAL A 210 34.08 67.68 -49.68
CA VAL A 210 35.06 66.99 -48.83
C VAL A 210 36.18 66.47 -49.72
N ALA A 211 37.38 67.02 -49.58
CA ALA A 211 38.56 66.64 -50.39
C ALA A 211 38.99 65.16 -50.23
N LEU A 212 38.45 64.43 -49.25
CA LEU A 212 38.67 62.99 -49.05
C LEU A 212 37.34 62.30 -48.66
N ASP A 213 36.75 61.55 -49.59
CA ASP A 213 35.70 60.59 -49.23
C ASP A 213 36.36 59.28 -48.74
N ALA A 214 36.49 59.15 -47.41
CA ALA A 214 37.06 57.96 -46.78
C ALA A 214 36.31 56.67 -47.16
N ARG A 215 35.02 56.75 -47.54
CA ARG A 215 34.28 55.58 -48.01
C ARG A 215 34.74 55.13 -49.39
N GLN A 216 35.04 56.07 -50.30
CA GLN A 216 35.63 55.73 -51.60
C GLN A 216 37.06 55.19 -51.49
N MET A 217 37.87 55.70 -50.54
CA MET A 217 39.27 55.28 -50.40
C MET A 217 39.44 53.91 -49.72
N PHE A 218 38.57 53.57 -48.77
CA PHE A 218 38.70 52.34 -47.97
C PHE A 218 37.59 51.30 -48.23
N GLY A 219 36.57 51.63 -49.03
CA GLY A 219 35.52 50.71 -49.48
C GLY A 219 34.85 49.95 -48.33
N ASP A 220 34.87 48.62 -48.42
CA ASP A 220 34.24 47.72 -47.46
C ASP A 220 34.86 47.80 -46.05
N ASP A 221 36.15 48.14 -45.94
CA ASP A 221 36.82 48.27 -44.63
C ASP A 221 36.25 49.45 -43.84
N TYR A 222 35.84 50.54 -44.52
CA TYR A 222 35.16 51.65 -43.87
C TYR A 222 33.83 51.21 -43.27
N ASP A 223 33.00 50.49 -44.05
CA ASP A 223 31.70 50.01 -43.60
C ASP A 223 31.84 48.93 -42.51
N ARG A 224 32.90 48.11 -42.55
CA ARG A 224 33.25 47.16 -41.48
C ARG A 224 33.65 47.87 -40.19
N ILE A 225 34.56 48.85 -40.25
CA ILE A 225 35.00 49.59 -39.06
C ILE A 225 33.83 50.39 -38.48
N ARG A 226 33.00 50.98 -39.33
CA ARG A 226 31.78 51.69 -38.91
C ARG A 226 30.81 50.75 -38.21
N SER A 227 30.49 49.60 -38.79
CA SER A 227 29.57 48.64 -38.16
C SER A 227 30.14 48.07 -36.86
N GLN A 228 31.45 47.83 -36.77
CA GLN A 228 32.13 47.45 -35.54
C GLN A 228 32.05 48.55 -34.48
N ARG A 229 32.29 49.81 -34.86
CA ARG A 229 32.17 50.97 -33.96
C ARG A 229 30.74 51.11 -33.45
N GLU A 230 29.74 51.06 -34.33
CA GLU A 230 28.33 51.13 -33.96
C GLU A 230 27.93 49.97 -33.04
N SER A 231 28.42 48.76 -33.32
CA SER A 231 28.19 47.59 -32.46
C SER A 231 28.89 47.71 -31.11
N LEU A 232 30.10 48.27 -31.08
CA LEU A 232 30.83 48.57 -29.84
C LEU A 232 30.13 49.65 -29.02
N ILE A 233 29.57 50.69 -29.65
CA ILE A 233 28.78 51.72 -28.96
C ILE A 233 27.51 51.09 -28.37
N ARG A 234 26.78 50.27 -29.14
CA ARG A 234 25.61 49.52 -28.65
C ARG A 234 25.95 48.56 -27.52
N PHE A 235 27.11 47.90 -27.59
CA PHE A 235 27.60 47.04 -26.53
C PHE A 235 27.92 47.87 -25.28
N LYS A 236 28.72 48.93 -25.41
CA LYS A 236 29.11 49.84 -24.33
C LYS A 236 27.90 50.44 -23.61
N SER A 237 26.85 50.85 -24.33
CA SER A 237 25.64 51.39 -23.71
C SER A 237 24.84 50.37 -22.91
N ARG A 238 25.13 49.07 -23.04
CA ARG A 238 24.47 47.97 -22.33
C ARG A 238 25.43 47.10 -21.50
N VAL A 239 26.68 47.53 -21.31
CA VAL A 239 27.70 46.74 -20.58
C VAL A 239 27.22 46.37 -19.18
N ASP A 240 26.59 47.30 -18.45
CA ASP A 240 26.12 47.03 -17.09
C ASP A 240 24.99 45.99 -17.07
N ALA A 241 24.06 46.05 -18.02
CA ALA A 241 23.01 45.05 -18.18
C ALA A 241 23.57 43.67 -18.56
N ILE A 242 24.58 43.62 -19.44
CA ILE A 242 25.24 42.38 -19.83
C ILE A 242 26.01 41.79 -18.64
N ARG A 243 26.74 42.62 -17.87
CA ARG A 243 27.43 42.18 -16.65
C ARG A 243 26.45 41.63 -15.61
N ALA A 244 25.34 42.32 -15.39
CA ALA A 244 24.28 41.83 -14.50
C ALA A 244 23.72 40.49 -14.98
N LEU A 245 23.47 40.34 -16.28
CA LEU A 245 22.97 39.08 -16.85
C LEU A 245 23.98 37.93 -16.69
N VAL A 246 25.27 38.19 -16.91
CA VAL A 246 26.34 37.20 -16.71
C VAL A 246 26.45 36.81 -15.23
N ALA A 247 26.41 37.79 -14.32
CA ALA A 247 26.43 37.55 -12.88
C ALA A 247 25.23 36.71 -12.43
N ASN A 248 24.01 37.09 -12.84
CA ASN A 248 22.79 36.35 -12.54
C ASN A 248 22.82 34.94 -13.14
N HIS A 249 23.39 34.77 -14.34
CA HIS A 249 23.56 33.45 -14.93
C HIS A 249 24.51 32.58 -14.10
N ALA A 250 25.64 33.14 -13.64
CA ALA A 250 26.59 32.43 -12.78
C ALA A 250 25.93 32.02 -11.45
N GLU A 251 25.21 32.92 -10.79
CA GLU A 251 24.46 32.63 -9.56
C GLU A 251 23.40 31.54 -9.78
N LEU A 252 22.67 31.60 -10.89
CA LEU A 252 21.69 30.57 -11.25
C LEU A 252 22.34 29.20 -11.50
N GLN A 253 23.54 29.16 -12.08
CA GLN A 253 24.28 27.90 -12.24
C GLN A 253 24.73 27.33 -10.89
N GLU A 254 25.20 28.17 -9.97
CA GLU A 254 25.53 27.75 -8.61
C GLU A 254 24.30 27.18 -7.90
N LEU A 255 23.18 27.92 -7.88
CA LEU A 255 21.93 27.46 -7.29
C LEU A 255 21.41 26.16 -7.93
N ARG A 256 21.55 25.99 -9.25
CA ARG A 256 21.21 24.74 -9.94
C ARG A 256 22.11 23.59 -9.51
N SER A 257 23.41 23.83 -9.44
CA SER A 257 24.37 22.80 -9.00
C SER A 257 24.08 22.36 -7.56
N GLU A 258 23.76 23.31 -6.69
CA GLU A 258 23.37 23.05 -5.31
C GLU A 258 22.05 22.30 -5.23
N ALA A 259 21.03 22.71 -6.00
CA ALA A 259 19.74 22.02 -6.05
C ALA A 259 19.88 20.57 -6.54
N VAL A 260 20.69 20.34 -7.58
CA VAL A 260 20.98 18.98 -8.08
C VAL A 260 21.72 18.16 -7.03
N TYR A 261 22.72 18.74 -6.36
CA TYR A 261 23.44 18.07 -5.28
C TYR A 261 22.50 17.68 -4.13
N ARG A 262 21.73 18.66 -3.60
CA ARG A 262 20.77 18.43 -2.51
C ARG A 262 19.71 17.40 -2.90
N TRP A 263 19.19 17.44 -4.12
CA TRP A 263 18.25 16.44 -4.61
C TRP A 263 18.89 15.04 -4.67
N THR A 264 20.12 14.94 -5.16
CA THR A 264 20.83 13.66 -5.26
C THR A 264 21.12 13.07 -3.88
N ASP A 265 21.53 13.90 -2.93
CA ASP A 265 21.78 13.51 -1.54
C ASP A 265 20.49 13.10 -0.82
N LEU A 266 19.44 13.91 -0.89
CA LEU A 266 18.12 13.59 -0.30
C LEU A 266 17.53 12.32 -0.91
N ARG A 267 17.64 12.15 -2.23
CA ARG A 267 17.18 10.93 -2.91
C ARG A 267 17.91 9.70 -2.39
N ARG A 268 19.24 9.78 -2.26
CA ARG A 268 20.06 8.68 -1.71
C ARG A 268 19.66 8.37 -0.27
N GLN A 269 19.51 9.38 0.58
CA GLN A 269 19.10 9.21 1.97
C GLN A 269 17.71 8.58 2.06
N ARG A 270 16.78 9.01 1.20
CA ARG A 270 15.45 8.40 1.10
C ARG A 270 15.51 6.93 0.66
N GLU A 271 16.28 6.61 -0.39
CA GLU A 271 16.45 5.23 -0.85
C GLU A 271 17.07 4.33 0.24
N GLN A 272 18.03 4.85 1.01
CA GLN A 272 18.60 4.15 2.17
C GLN A 272 17.56 3.95 3.29
N PHE A 273 16.81 4.99 3.63
CA PHE A 273 15.76 4.92 4.65
C PHE A 273 14.64 3.93 4.27
N GLU A 274 14.19 3.95 3.00
CA GLU A 274 13.22 2.98 2.47
C GLU A 274 13.76 1.54 2.54
N LEU A 275 15.04 1.32 2.23
CA LEU A 275 15.68 0.00 2.31
C LEU A 275 15.80 -0.48 3.77
N GLU A 276 16.28 0.37 4.67
CA GLU A 276 16.42 0.07 6.10
C GLU A 276 15.07 -0.25 6.74
N HIS A 277 14.04 0.55 6.43
CA HIS A 277 12.67 0.29 6.88
C HIS A 277 12.17 -1.05 6.37
N LYS A 278 12.32 -1.33 5.06
CA LYS A 278 11.90 -2.60 4.47
C LYS A 278 12.60 -3.80 5.12
N CYS A 279 13.92 -3.74 5.30
CA CYS A 279 14.69 -4.77 5.99
C CYS A 279 14.20 -5.00 7.43
N THR A 280 13.91 -3.93 8.16
CA THR A 280 13.41 -4.00 9.54
C THR A 280 12.02 -4.64 9.61
N VAL A 281 11.10 -4.25 8.72
CA VAL A 281 9.76 -4.83 8.65
C VAL A 281 9.83 -6.31 8.24
N ASP A 282 10.67 -6.65 7.27
CA ASP A 282 10.84 -8.04 6.82
C ASP A 282 11.44 -8.93 7.91
N SER A 283 12.43 -8.44 8.69
CA SER A 283 12.97 -9.18 9.84
C SER A 283 11.92 -9.40 10.92
N LEU A 284 11.15 -8.36 11.27
CA LEU A 284 10.08 -8.48 12.26
C LEU A 284 8.97 -9.43 11.80
N ARG A 285 8.61 -9.43 10.51
CA ARG A 285 7.65 -10.38 9.94
C ARG A 285 8.15 -11.82 10.02
N SER A 286 9.44 -12.04 9.76
CA SER A 286 10.08 -13.35 9.97
C SER A 286 10.03 -13.76 11.44
N ASP A 287 10.30 -12.85 12.38
CA ASP A 287 10.22 -13.13 13.80
C ASP A 287 8.80 -13.51 14.24
N VAL A 288 7.77 -12.81 13.75
CA VAL A 288 6.36 -13.16 13.99
C VAL A 288 6.07 -14.57 13.47
N ALA A 289 6.43 -14.87 12.22
CA ALA A 289 6.18 -16.18 11.62
C ALA A 289 6.86 -17.31 12.41
N THR A 290 8.12 -17.13 12.82
CA THR A 290 8.84 -18.14 13.61
C THR A 290 8.27 -18.33 15.01
N ALA A 291 7.83 -17.25 15.67
CA ALA A 291 7.20 -17.32 16.98
C ALA A 291 5.82 -17.99 16.92
N GLU A 292 5.01 -17.69 15.90
CA GLU A 292 3.70 -18.34 15.70
C GLU A 292 3.83 -19.82 15.37
N GLU A 293 4.81 -20.20 14.55
CA GLU A 293 5.09 -21.61 14.24
C GLU A 293 5.48 -22.38 15.50
N LYS A 294 6.36 -21.82 16.34
CA LYS A 294 6.75 -22.43 17.62
C LYS A 294 5.57 -22.53 18.59
N ALA A 295 4.71 -21.51 18.66
CA ALA A 295 3.50 -21.55 19.48
C ALA A 295 2.55 -22.65 19.00
N ARG A 296 2.32 -22.77 17.68
CA ARG A 296 1.47 -23.82 17.09
C ARG A 296 2.00 -25.21 17.42
N LEU A 297 3.29 -25.46 17.22
CA LEU A 297 3.92 -26.75 17.55
C LEU A 297 3.81 -27.07 19.04
N ALA A 298 3.96 -26.07 19.91
CA ALA A 298 3.79 -26.24 21.35
C ALA A 298 2.33 -26.57 21.73
N ASP A 299 1.35 -25.94 21.09
CA ASP A 299 -0.08 -26.20 21.30
C ASP A 299 -0.51 -27.58 20.77
N GLU A 300 0.02 -28.01 19.63
CA GLU A 300 -0.17 -29.37 19.08
C GLU A 300 0.39 -30.41 20.05
N GLU A 301 1.64 -30.25 20.52
CA GLU A 301 2.22 -31.16 21.53
C GLU A 301 1.40 -31.14 22.83
N LEU A 302 0.94 -29.98 23.28
CA LEU A 302 0.14 -29.82 24.49
C LEU A 302 -1.20 -30.58 24.38
N LEU A 303 -1.87 -30.54 23.23
CA LEU A 303 -3.09 -31.29 22.99
C LEU A 303 -2.85 -32.80 23.12
N ASP A 304 -1.77 -33.31 22.55
CA ASP A 304 -1.42 -34.72 22.64
C ASP A 304 -1.05 -35.13 24.07
N ARG A 305 -0.27 -34.31 24.79
CA ARG A 305 0.04 -34.58 26.21
C ARG A 305 -1.18 -34.53 27.11
N ARG A 306 -2.17 -33.68 26.83
CA ARG A 306 -3.45 -33.68 27.56
C ARG A 306 -4.28 -34.94 27.29
N LYS A 307 -4.24 -35.49 26.09
CA LYS A 307 -4.85 -36.79 25.79
C LYS A 307 -4.15 -37.91 26.56
N ASP A 308 -2.81 -37.91 26.57
CA ASP A 308 -2.02 -38.87 27.36
C ASP A 308 -2.37 -38.78 28.86
N GLU A 309 -2.43 -37.56 29.41
CA GLU A 309 -2.81 -37.31 30.81
C GLU A 309 -4.22 -37.84 31.13
N ALA A 310 -5.19 -37.59 30.25
CA ALA A 310 -6.56 -38.10 30.41
C ALA A 310 -6.60 -39.64 30.36
N ALA A 311 -5.89 -40.27 29.43
CA ALA A 311 -5.79 -41.72 29.31
C ALA A 311 -5.12 -42.35 30.55
N HIS A 312 -4.06 -41.72 31.07
CA HIS A 312 -3.41 -42.16 32.30
C HIS A 312 -4.31 -42.01 33.54
N HIS A 313 -5.11 -40.94 33.62
CA HIS A 313 -6.10 -40.77 34.69
C HIS A 313 -7.21 -41.82 34.62
N GLU A 314 -7.73 -42.12 33.43
CA GLU A 314 -8.74 -43.17 33.23
C GLU A 314 -8.18 -44.55 33.62
N ALA A 315 -6.99 -44.87 33.14
CA ALA A 315 -6.29 -46.10 33.52
C ALA A 315 -6.16 -46.18 35.04
N LYS A 316 -5.56 -45.16 35.69
CA LYS A 316 -5.41 -45.11 37.15
C LYS A 316 -6.73 -45.33 37.89
N GLY A 317 -7.82 -44.71 37.43
CA GLY A 317 -9.16 -44.92 37.99
C GLY A 317 -9.62 -46.38 37.92
N GLY A 318 -9.31 -47.08 36.83
CA GLY A 318 -9.55 -48.52 36.66
C GLY A 318 -8.76 -49.38 37.66
N TRP A 319 -7.45 -49.15 37.79
CA TRP A 319 -6.60 -49.88 38.75
C TRP A 319 -7.00 -49.61 40.21
N ASP A 320 -7.31 -48.35 40.55
CA ASP A 320 -7.81 -47.96 41.88
C ASP A 320 -9.14 -48.66 42.22
N ALA A 321 -10.05 -48.81 41.25
CA ALA A 321 -11.31 -49.52 41.46
C ALA A 321 -11.09 -51.01 41.73
N GLN A 322 -10.18 -51.65 40.98
CA GLN A 322 -9.80 -53.06 41.21
C GLN A 322 -9.19 -53.27 42.60
N LEU A 323 -8.30 -52.38 43.04
CA LEU A 323 -7.71 -52.42 44.39
C LEU A 323 -8.75 -52.20 45.49
N ARG A 324 -9.73 -51.32 45.30
CA ARG A 324 -10.85 -51.14 46.26
C ARG A 324 -11.72 -52.39 46.35
N ALA A 325 -12.03 -53.03 45.23
CA ALA A 325 -12.78 -54.28 45.20
C ALA A 325 -12.03 -55.39 45.95
N LEU A 326 -10.73 -55.54 45.67
CA LEU A 326 -9.83 -56.46 46.39
C LEU A 326 -9.80 -56.20 47.90
N LYS A 327 -9.73 -54.93 48.34
CA LYS A 327 -9.78 -54.58 49.77
C LYS A 327 -11.10 -54.99 50.41
N LYS A 328 -12.23 -54.78 49.73
CA LYS A 328 -13.56 -55.15 50.24
C LYS A 328 -13.73 -56.67 50.32
N GLU A 329 -13.25 -57.41 49.32
CA GLU A 329 -13.24 -58.87 49.33
C GLU A 329 -12.30 -59.41 50.43
N LYS A 330 -11.15 -58.76 50.66
CA LYS A 330 -10.22 -59.10 51.75
C LYS A 330 -10.84 -58.98 53.14
N GLU A 331 -11.67 -57.96 53.37
CA GLU A 331 -12.42 -57.82 54.63
C GLU A 331 -13.47 -58.94 54.78
N GLY A 332 -14.15 -59.31 53.69
CA GLY A 332 -15.16 -60.38 53.69
C GLY A 332 -14.59 -61.78 53.98
N PHE A 333 -13.34 -62.04 53.60
CA PHE A 333 -12.65 -63.33 53.83
C PHE A 333 -11.67 -63.31 55.01
N ARG A 334 -11.73 -62.32 55.91
CA ARG A 334 -10.76 -62.15 57.01
C ARG A 334 -10.64 -63.38 57.91
N ASP A 335 -11.77 -63.99 58.25
CA ASP A 335 -11.86 -65.14 59.16
C ASP A 335 -11.97 -66.48 58.40
N PHE A 336 -11.81 -66.47 57.07
CA PHE A 336 -11.93 -67.66 56.22
C PHE A 336 -10.61 -68.45 56.22
N VAL A 337 -10.66 -69.69 56.69
CA VAL A 337 -9.51 -70.61 56.73
C VAL A 337 -9.76 -71.75 55.74
N GLU A 338 -9.03 -71.73 54.62
CA GLU A 338 -9.21 -72.67 53.50
C GLU A 338 -9.15 -74.15 53.95
N GLU A 339 -8.16 -74.50 54.79
CA GLU A 339 -7.96 -75.88 55.23
C GLU A 339 -9.16 -76.39 56.03
N LEU A 340 -9.75 -75.56 56.89
CA LEU A 340 -10.93 -75.91 57.69
C LEU A 340 -12.17 -76.09 56.81
N GLU A 341 -12.38 -75.21 55.83
CA GLU A 341 -13.52 -75.28 54.91
C GLU A 341 -13.40 -76.47 53.94
N ARG A 342 -12.20 -76.80 53.45
CA ARG A 342 -11.96 -78.01 52.67
C ARG A 342 -12.12 -79.29 53.48
N VAL A 343 -11.84 -79.27 54.78
CA VAL A 343 -12.12 -80.41 55.68
C VAL A 343 -13.63 -80.55 55.88
N ALA A 344 -14.35 -79.45 56.16
CA ALA A 344 -15.80 -79.45 56.32
C ALA A 344 -16.53 -79.94 55.06
N VAL A 345 -16.12 -79.52 53.86
CA VAL A 345 -16.66 -80.02 52.59
C VAL A 345 -16.45 -81.54 52.44
N ARG A 346 -15.24 -82.04 52.72
CA ARG A 346 -14.95 -83.48 52.64
C ARG A 346 -15.73 -84.31 53.66
N GLU A 347 -15.95 -83.76 54.84
CA GLU A 347 -16.77 -84.38 55.89
C GLU A 347 -18.24 -84.44 55.47
N LEU A 348 -18.81 -83.33 55.00
CA LEU A 348 -20.17 -83.27 54.47
C LEU A 348 -20.38 -84.17 53.25
N GLU A 349 -19.38 -84.30 52.35
CA GLU A 349 -19.42 -85.24 51.23
C GLU A 349 -19.47 -86.70 51.69
N ARG A 350 -18.68 -87.06 52.71
CA ARG A 350 -18.73 -88.39 53.31
C ARG A 350 -20.08 -88.66 53.98
N GLU A 351 -20.56 -87.71 54.77
CA GLU A 351 -21.84 -87.84 55.47
C GLU A 351 -23.03 -87.94 54.51
N THR A 352 -23.07 -87.10 53.47
CA THR A 352 -24.10 -87.17 52.43
C THR A 352 -24.00 -88.47 51.63
N HIS A 353 -22.80 -88.99 51.37
CA HIS A 353 -22.61 -90.28 50.72
C HIS A 353 -23.10 -91.45 51.60
N CYS A 354 -22.73 -91.47 52.88
CA CYS A 354 -23.19 -92.48 53.83
C CYS A 354 -24.72 -92.45 54.00
N LEU A 355 -25.32 -91.27 54.19
CA LEU A 355 -26.78 -91.11 54.28
C LEU A 355 -27.49 -91.55 53.00
N HIS A 356 -26.91 -91.28 51.84
CA HIS A 356 -27.46 -91.71 50.56
C HIS A 356 -27.43 -93.24 50.40
N GLN A 357 -26.34 -93.91 50.79
CA GLN A 357 -26.26 -95.37 50.79
C GLN A 357 -27.27 -96.00 51.75
N SER A 358 -27.44 -95.47 52.96
CA SER A 358 -28.43 -95.96 53.93
C SER A 358 -29.89 -95.85 53.45
N ILE A 359 -30.19 -94.98 52.47
CA ILE A 359 -31.53 -94.81 51.90
C ILE A 359 -31.79 -95.79 50.73
N LEU A 360 -30.74 -96.31 50.09
CA LEU A 360 -30.81 -97.18 48.91
C LEU A 360 -31.24 -98.63 49.23
N GLU A 361 -31.14 -99.07 50.49
CA GLU A 361 -31.36 -100.46 50.91
C GLU A 361 -32.81 -100.83 51.29
N GLY A 362 -33.83 -100.01 50.97
CA GLY A 362 -35.22 -100.23 51.39
C GLY A 362 -36.23 -100.39 50.23
N GLU A 363 -36.97 -101.51 50.23
CA GLU A 363 -38.09 -101.79 49.31
C GLU A 363 -39.24 -100.76 49.43
N ALA A 364 -39.93 -100.56 48.30
CA ALA A 364 -40.83 -99.44 48.06
C ALA A 364 -42.30 -99.79 48.34
N GLU A 365 -42.82 -99.35 49.49
CA GLU A 365 -44.25 -99.17 49.73
C GLU A 365 -44.51 -97.71 50.11
N THR A 366 -45.58 -97.12 49.57
CA THR A 366 -45.92 -95.71 49.81
C THR A 366 -46.54 -95.52 51.19
N ARG A 367 -46.11 -94.48 51.93
CA ARG A 367 -46.60 -94.13 53.27
C ARG A 367 -48.11 -94.19 53.40
N GLU A 368 -48.82 -93.59 52.45
CA GLU A 368 -50.28 -93.53 52.42
C GLU A 368 -50.94 -94.92 52.36
N LYS A 369 -50.38 -95.85 51.58
CA LYS A 369 -50.88 -97.24 51.50
C LYS A 369 -50.59 -98.02 52.77
N ALA A 370 -49.42 -97.82 53.39
CA ALA A 370 -49.06 -98.47 54.64
C ALA A 370 -49.97 -97.99 55.80
N GLU A 371 -50.24 -96.69 55.90
CA GLU A 371 -51.15 -96.11 56.90
C GLU A 371 -52.59 -96.64 56.73
N GLN A 372 -53.11 -96.67 55.49
CA GLN A 372 -54.44 -97.22 55.20
C GLN A 372 -54.56 -98.71 55.55
N LYS A 373 -53.52 -99.52 55.29
CA LYS A 373 -53.51 -100.95 55.62
C LYS A 373 -53.40 -101.20 57.12
N VAL A 374 -52.59 -100.43 57.85
CA VAL A 374 -52.53 -100.49 59.32
C VAL A 374 -53.90 -100.17 59.92
N GLN A 375 -54.59 -99.15 59.41
CA GLN A 375 -55.91 -98.77 59.90
C GLN A 375 -56.95 -99.88 59.63
N LEU A 376 -57.02 -100.39 58.39
CA LEU A 376 -57.94 -101.46 58.00
C LEU A 376 -57.77 -102.72 58.86
N PHE A 377 -56.55 -103.22 59.02
CA PHE A 377 -56.30 -104.41 59.82
C PHE A 377 -56.52 -104.18 61.32
N SER A 378 -56.33 -102.93 61.81
CA SER A 378 -56.62 -102.61 63.21
C SER A 378 -58.12 -102.66 63.53
N GLU A 379 -58.96 -102.22 62.60
CA GLU A 379 -60.43 -102.31 62.70
C GLU A 379 -60.91 -103.77 62.63
N GLN A 380 -60.36 -104.55 61.70
CA GLN A 380 -60.70 -105.98 61.56
C GLN A 380 -60.29 -106.83 62.78
N VAL A 381 -59.14 -106.56 63.38
CA VAL A 381 -58.71 -107.18 64.65
C VAL A 381 -59.71 -106.83 65.76
N ARG A 382 -60.09 -105.56 65.89
CA ARG A 382 -61.02 -105.09 66.93
C ARG A 382 -62.42 -105.72 66.80
N ASP A 383 -62.95 -105.81 65.59
CA ASP A 383 -64.26 -106.40 65.35
C ASP A 383 -64.27 -107.90 65.68
N ARG A 384 -63.25 -108.64 65.25
CA ARG A 384 -63.14 -110.09 65.53
C ARG A 384 -62.87 -110.39 67.00
N GLU A 385 -62.12 -109.55 67.72
CA GLU A 385 -61.97 -109.63 69.18
C GLU A 385 -63.31 -109.45 69.90
N ASN A 386 -64.14 -108.51 69.45
CA ASN A 386 -65.46 -108.27 70.03
C ASN A 386 -66.42 -109.45 69.79
N THR A 387 -66.43 -110.02 68.58
CA THR A 387 -67.23 -111.21 68.26
C THR A 387 -66.81 -112.42 69.10
N LEU A 388 -65.50 -112.62 69.32
CA LEU A 388 -64.97 -113.71 70.15
C LEU A 388 -65.34 -113.53 71.63
N ARG A 389 -65.29 -112.30 72.16
CA ARG A 389 -65.66 -112.00 73.56
C ARG A 389 -67.13 -112.24 73.86
N ASN A 390 -68.01 -112.08 72.87
CA ASN A 390 -69.46 -112.16 73.03
C ASN A 390 -70.08 -113.46 72.47
N ALA A 391 -69.25 -114.45 72.11
CA ALA A 391 -69.69 -115.68 71.44
C ALA A 391 -70.85 -116.42 72.15
N ASP A 392 -70.85 -116.43 73.49
CA ASP A 392 -71.90 -117.09 74.29
C ASP A 392 -73.22 -116.31 74.36
N ARG A 393 -73.21 -115.02 73.98
CA ARG A 393 -74.35 -114.09 74.08
C ARG A 393 -74.93 -113.69 72.73
N LEU A 394 -74.50 -114.31 71.64
CA LEU A 394 -74.97 -113.98 70.30
C LEU A 394 -76.47 -114.29 70.12
N ILE A 395 -77.16 -113.48 69.33
CA ILE A 395 -78.58 -113.68 69.02
C ILE A 395 -78.82 -115.01 68.30
N VAL A 396 -77.85 -115.50 67.51
CA VAL A 396 -77.94 -116.81 66.88
C VAL A 396 -78.09 -117.93 67.92
N THR A 397 -77.41 -117.81 69.07
CA THR A 397 -77.49 -118.76 70.18
C THR A 397 -78.86 -118.73 70.88
N ALA A 398 -79.51 -117.56 70.93
CA ALA A 398 -80.87 -117.41 71.46
C ALA A 398 -81.94 -117.95 70.49
N LEU A 399 -81.83 -117.63 69.21
CA LEU A 399 -82.78 -118.04 68.17
C LEU A 399 -82.71 -119.56 67.90
N ARG A 400 -81.54 -120.19 68.03
CA ARG A 400 -81.33 -121.65 67.96
C ARG A 400 -82.17 -122.45 68.95
N LYS A 401 -82.61 -121.85 70.06
CA LYS A 401 -83.47 -122.55 71.04
C LYS A 401 -84.88 -122.81 70.51
N ARG A 402 -85.33 -122.07 69.49
CA ARG A 402 -86.72 -122.13 68.98
C ARG A 402 -86.85 -122.41 67.50
N PHE A 403 -85.81 -122.12 66.72
CA PHE A 403 -85.78 -122.36 65.28
C PHE A 403 -84.62 -123.29 64.93
N LYS A 404 -84.81 -124.13 63.92
CA LYS A 404 -83.73 -124.99 63.41
C LYS A 404 -82.76 -124.12 62.60
N ASP A 405 -81.49 -124.52 62.57
CA ASP A 405 -80.45 -123.81 61.81
C ASP A 405 -80.85 -123.60 60.34
N GLN A 406 -81.54 -124.56 59.71
CA GLN A 406 -82.03 -124.42 58.33
C GLN A 406 -83.10 -123.33 58.18
N ASP A 407 -83.91 -123.10 59.21
CA ASP A 407 -84.92 -122.04 59.21
C ASP A 407 -84.24 -120.68 59.44
N LEU A 408 -83.27 -120.62 60.35
CA LEU A 408 -82.48 -119.40 60.56
C LEU A 408 -81.65 -119.02 59.33
N ASP A 409 -81.03 -120.00 58.65
CA ASP A 409 -80.35 -119.80 57.38
C ASP A 409 -81.28 -119.16 56.34
N ARG A 410 -82.53 -119.63 56.25
CA ARG A 410 -83.52 -119.10 55.29
C ARG A 410 -83.98 -117.70 55.67
N ALA A 411 -84.30 -117.48 56.94
CA ALA A 411 -84.75 -116.18 57.44
C ALA A 411 -83.66 -115.11 57.28
N PHE A 412 -82.41 -115.42 57.66
CA PHE A 412 -81.26 -114.52 57.58
C PHE A 412 -80.49 -114.60 56.25
N SER A 413 -81.01 -115.33 55.27
CA SER A 413 -80.68 -115.10 53.85
C SER A 413 -81.53 -113.97 53.25
N ILE A 414 -82.69 -113.66 53.84
CA ILE A 414 -83.52 -112.50 53.48
C ILE A 414 -83.13 -111.29 54.34
N LEU A 415 -82.98 -111.50 55.64
CA LEU A 415 -82.45 -110.52 56.58
C LEU A 415 -80.91 -110.49 56.50
N ASN A 416 -80.26 -109.44 57.02
CA ASN A 416 -78.80 -109.37 57.00
C ASN A 416 -78.18 -110.43 57.92
N PHE A 417 -77.38 -111.34 57.35
CA PHE A 417 -76.75 -112.45 58.07
C PHE A 417 -75.83 -111.98 59.22
N ASN A 418 -75.20 -110.81 59.11
CA ASN A 418 -74.34 -110.26 60.17
C ASN A 418 -75.13 -109.88 61.44
N LEU A 419 -76.46 -109.76 61.36
CA LEU A 419 -77.29 -109.52 62.55
C LEU A 419 -77.22 -110.68 63.53
N LEU A 420 -76.91 -111.89 63.05
CA LEU A 420 -76.73 -113.08 63.88
C LEU A 420 -75.48 -113.03 64.78
N GLU A 421 -74.51 -112.17 64.44
CA GLU A 421 -73.27 -111.93 65.19
C GLU A 421 -73.44 -110.83 66.27
N LEU A 422 -74.64 -110.29 66.45
CA LEU A 422 -74.91 -109.28 67.48
C LEU A 422 -75.19 -109.91 68.84
N PRO A 423 -74.69 -109.31 69.95
CA PRO A 423 -75.00 -109.77 71.29
C PRO A 423 -76.45 -109.46 71.70
N MET A 424 -77.04 -110.32 72.52
CA MET A 424 -78.34 -110.12 73.17
C MET A 424 -78.22 -109.15 74.35
N GLY A 425 -79.04 -108.11 74.39
CA GLY A 425 -79.05 -107.08 75.43
C GLY A 425 -78.83 -105.66 74.90
N ALA A 426 -78.61 -104.69 75.79
CA ALA A 426 -78.50 -103.27 75.47
C ALA A 426 -77.41 -102.92 74.43
N ASP A 427 -76.38 -103.77 74.28
CA ASP A 427 -75.25 -103.58 73.36
C ASP A 427 -75.47 -104.19 71.96
N GLY A 428 -76.67 -104.69 71.66
CA GLY A 428 -76.98 -105.28 70.36
C GLY A 428 -78.48 -105.38 70.10
N VAL A 429 -79.04 -106.58 70.22
CA VAL A 429 -80.46 -106.82 69.96
C VAL A 429 -81.22 -107.03 71.27
N GLU A 430 -82.24 -106.19 71.49
CA GLU A 430 -83.12 -106.25 72.66
C GLU A 430 -84.49 -106.81 72.25
N VAL A 431 -84.86 -107.97 72.82
CA VAL A 431 -86.13 -108.64 72.48
C VAL A 431 -87.24 -108.12 73.38
N LEU A 432 -88.06 -107.22 72.84
CA LEU A 432 -89.15 -106.55 73.57
C LEU A 432 -90.36 -107.46 73.84
N SER A 433 -90.63 -108.43 72.95
CA SER A 433 -91.69 -109.44 73.12
C SER A 433 -91.34 -110.71 72.34
N GLU A 434 -91.08 -111.79 73.07
CA GLU A 434 -90.53 -113.03 72.49
C GLU A 434 -91.55 -113.82 71.66
N SER A 435 -92.82 -113.78 72.05
CA SER A 435 -93.93 -114.42 71.32
C SER A 435 -94.20 -113.71 69.99
N GLU A 436 -94.18 -112.38 70.00
CA GLU A 436 -94.41 -111.56 68.80
C GLU A 436 -93.23 -111.63 67.83
N LEU A 437 -91.99 -111.65 68.34
CA LEU A 437 -90.79 -111.87 67.51
C LEU A 437 -90.84 -113.23 66.81
N SER A 438 -91.18 -114.28 67.56
CA SER A 438 -91.31 -115.64 67.00
C SER A 438 -92.41 -115.71 65.94
N ARG A 439 -93.54 -115.01 66.17
CA ARG A 439 -94.65 -114.90 65.22
C ARG A 439 -94.22 -114.23 63.92
N ARG A 440 -93.55 -113.07 64.01
CA ARG A 440 -93.08 -112.31 62.84
C ARG A 440 -91.98 -113.01 62.06
N LEU A 441 -91.01 -113.63 62.74
CA LEU A 441 -90.01 -114.48 62.07
C LEU A 441 -90.68 -115.69 61.40
N GLY A 442 -91.72 -116.25 62.04
CA GLY A 442 -92.55 -117.30 61.45
C GLY A 442 -93.29 -116.85 60.18
N GLU A 443 -93.84 -115.64 60.15
CA GLU A 443 -94.47 -115.05 58.95
C GLU A 443 -93.46 -114.87 57.81
N VAL A 444 -92.24 -114.40 58.10
CA VAL A 444 -91.15 -114.30 57.12
C VAL A 444 -90.76 -115.69 56.60
N LEU A 445 -90.79 -116.72 57.46
CA LEU A 445 -90.48 -118.08 57.06
C LEU A 445 -91.57 -118.74 56.20
N GLN A 446 -92.85 -118.35 56.33
CA GLN A 446 -93.93 -118.93 55.52
C GLN A 446 -93.75 -118.69 54.01
N GLY A 447 -93.19 -117.55 53.62
CA GLY A 447 -92.83 -117.27 52.23
C GLY A 447 -91.44 -117.79 51.83
N ALA A 448 -90.62 -118.29 52.76
CA ALA A 448 -89.23 -118.66 52.53
C ALA A 448 -89.06 -120.15 52.18
N GLY A 449 -89.08 -120.47 50.89
CA GLY A 449 -88.78 -121.80 50.38
C GLY A 449 -87.28 -122.10 50.27
N PRO A 450 -86.87 -123.37 50.02
CA PRO A 450 -85.45 -123.76 49.97
C PRO A 450 -84.64 -123.09 48.83
N GLU A 451 -85.30 -122.74 47.72
CA GLU A 451 -84.68 -122.12 46.54
C GLU A 451 -84.77 -120.58 46.54
N GLY A 452 -85.59 -120.00 47.43
CA GLY A 452 -85.91 -118.57 47.40
C GLY A 452 -87.16 -118.19 48.19
N TYR A 453 -87.39 -116.89 48.34
CA TYR A 453 -88.60 -116.34 48.96
C TYR A 453 -89.68 -116.08 47.91
N SER A 454 -90.94 -116.41 48.21
CA SER A 454 -92.09 -116.09 47.35
C SER A 454 -93.33 -115.79 48.18
N ASP A 455 -93.98 -114.67 47.90
CA ASP A 455 -95.28 -114.31 48.43
C ASP A 455 -96.22 -113.79 47.32
N ALA A 456 -97.37 -113.21 47.68
CA ALA A 456 -98.34 -112.67 46.72
C ALA A 456 -97.82 -111.46 45.92
N ALA A 457 -96.73 -110.81 46.35
CA ALA A 457 -96.19 -109.60 45.75
C ALA A 457 -94.85 -109.82 45.03
N VAL A 458 -94.01 -110.76 45.47
CA VAL A 458 -92.62 -110.90 44.98
C VAL A 458 -92.13 -112.35 45.01
N LYS A 459 -91.24 -112.71 44.07
CA LYS A 459 -90.47 -113.95 44.07
C LYS A 459 -88.97 -113.68 43.88
N LEU A 460 -88.15 -114.07 44.85
CA LEU A 460 -86.70 -113.89 44.91
C LEU A 460 -85.99 -115.24 44.93
N ARG A 461 -84.84 -115.36 44.26
CA ARG A 461 -83.94 -116.52 44.40
C ARG A 461 -82.76 -116.15 45.28
N TYR A 462 -82.35 -117.07 46.14
CA TYR A 462 -81.16 -116.84 46.97
C TYR A 462 -79.87 -116.93 46.13
N PRO A 463 -78.86 -116.07 46.37
CA PRO A 463 -77.56 -116.14 45.70
C PRO A 463 -76.77 -117.41 46.08
N ALA A 464 -75.83 -117.82 45.22
CA ALA A 464 -75.10 -119.10 45.32
C ALA A 464 -74.21 -119.21 46.57
N SER A 465 -73.72 -118.09 47.10
CA SER A 465 -72.93 -118.03 48.33
C SER A 465 -73.86 -117.86 49.54
N ARG A 466 -74.32 -118.96 50.14
CA ARG A 466 -75.01 -118.91 51.43
C ARG A 466 -74.00 -119.09 52.55
N ARG A 467 -73.98 -118.15 53.50
CA ARG A 467 -73.36 -118.40 54.80
C ARG A 467 -74.31 -119.33 55.56
N SER A 468 -73.76 -120.39 56.15
CA SER A 468 -74.55 -121.25 57.02
C SER A 468 -74.32 -120.83 58.47
N VAL A 469 -75.41 -120.83 59.24
CA VAL A 469 -75.44 -120.64 60.68
C VAL A 469 -74.53 -121.66 61.37
N THR A 470 -74.22 -122.80 60.74
CA THR A 470 -73.24 -123.78 61.24
C THR A 470 -71.82 -123.23 61.42
N ASP A 471 -71.41 -122.24 60.62
CA ASP A 471 -70.09 -121.59 60.74
C ASP A 471 -70.09 -120.42 61.76
N LEU A 472 -71.28 -120.03 62.24
CA LEU A 472 -71.47 -119.00 63.25
C LEU A 472 -71.55 -119.61 64.65
N GLY A 473 -70.52 -119.36 65.45
CA GLY A 473 -70.46 -119.70 66.87
C GLY A 473 -69.43 -120.77 67.24
N ASP A 474 -68.48 -121.13 66.37
CA ASP A 474 -67.29 -121.89 66.77
C ASP A 474 -66.15 -120.93 67.17
N PRO A 475 -65.78 -120.85 68.48
CA PRO A 475 -64.73 -119.96 68.95
C PRO A 475 -63.36 -120.22 68.31
N LYS A 476 -63.10 -121.41 67.76
CA LYS A 476 -61.81 -121.74 67.14
C LYS A 476 -61.58 -121.06 65.79
N VAL A 477 -62.60 -121.05 64.92
CA VAL A 477 -62.51 -120.46 63.58
C VAL A 477 -62.35 -118.94 63.64
N ILE A 478 -63.03 -118.29 64.60
CA ILE A 478 -62.89 -116.85 64.84
C ILE A 478 -61.49 -116.52 65.40
N GLY A 479 -60.93 -117.40 66.24
CA GLY A 479 -59.58 -117.25 66.80
C GLY A 479 -58.46 -117.35 65.75
N GLU A 480 -58.56 -118.24 64.77
CA GLU A 480 -57.57 -118.38 63.69
C GLU A 480 -57.53 -117.14 62.78
N GLN A 481 -58.71 -116.60 62.41
CA GLN A 481 -58.82 -115.37 61.62
C GLN A 481 -58.26 -114.16 62.35
N LEU A 482 -58.46 -114.08 63.68
CA LEU A 482 -57.89 -113.02 64.50
C LEU A 482 -56.35 -113.03 64.48
N LEU A 483 -55.75 -114.23 64.55
CA LEU A 483 -54.31 -114.42 64.52
C LEU A 483 -53.69 -114.00 63.17
N GLU A 484 -54.36 -114.31 62.06
CA GLU A 484 -53.97 -113.84 60.73
C GLU A 484 -54.02 -112.30 60.62
N TYR A 485 -55.10 -111.67 61.09
CA TYR A 485 -55.20 -110.20 61.08
C TYR A 485 -54.17 -109.53 62.00
N GLN A 486 -53.88 -110.10 63.16
CA GLN A 486 -52.84 -109.60 64.07
C GLN A 486 -51.43 -109.71 63.46
N SER A 487 -51.12 -110.83 62.79
CA SER A 487 -49.84 -110.99 62.09
C SER A 487 -49.67 -109.99 60.94
N SER A 488 -50.76 -109.75 60.18
CA SER A 488 -50.79 -108.77 59.10
C SER A 488 -50.64 -107.35 59.62
N LEU A 489 -51.32 -106.99 60.72
CA LEU A 489 -51.20 -105.69 61.37
C LEU A 489 -49.78 -105.42 61.85
N ASN A 490 -49.12 -106.40 62.48
CA ASN A 490 -47.75 -106.27 62.95
C ASN A 490 -46.75 -106.10 61.80
N ARG A 491 -46.94 -106.82 60.69
CA ARG A 491 -46.15 -106.65 59.47
C ARG A 491 -46.28 -105.22 58.91
N TRP A 492 -47.50 -104.70 58.77
CA TRP A 492 -47.74 -103.35 58.24
C TRP A 492 -47.25 -102.24 59.19
N ARG A 493 -47.30 -102.43 60.51
CA ARG A 493 -46.68 -101.52 61.49
C ARG A 493 -45.16 -101.47 61.35
N GLY A 494 -44.49 -102.61 61.14
CA GLY A 494 -43.06 -102.66 60.87
C GLY A 494 -42.66 -101.92 59.59
N ILE A 495 -43.45 -102.08 58.52
CA ILE A 495 -43.27 -101.35 57.26
C ILE A 495 -43.41 -99.84 57.47
N LEU A 496 -44.45 -99.38 58.18
CA LEU A 496 -44.66 -97.95 58.44
C LEU A 496 -43.51 -97.31 59.22
N GLN A 497 -42.96 -98.00 60.22
CA GLN A 497 -41.83 -97.52 61.00
C GLN A 497 -40.56 -97.36 60.15
N SER A 498 -40.31 -98.29 59.22
CA SER A 498 -39.18 -98.21 58.27
C SER A 498 -39.32 -97.02 57.30
N ILE A 499 -40.54 -96.71 56.85
CA ILE A 499 -40.84 -95.57 55.98
C ILE A 499 -40.57 -94.24 56.73
N GLN A 500 -41.03 -94.11 57.98
CA GLN A 500 -40.81 -92.90 58.78
C GLN A 500 -39.33 -92.64 59.08
N GLN A 501 -38.52 -93.68 59.31
CA GLN A 501 -37.08 -93.54 59.49
C GLN A 501 -36.39 -93.06 58.19
N ARG A 502 -36.82 -93.57 57.03
CA ARG A 502 -36.32 -93.15 55.72
C ARG A 502 -36.62 -91.68 55.41
N GLU A 503 -37.83 -91.19 55.69
CA GLU A 503 -38.20 -89.78 55.47
C GLU A 503 -37.33 -88.82 56.29
N LYS A 504 -37.01 -89.17 57.55
CA LYS A 504 -36.09 -88.38 58.39
C LYS A 504 -34.69 -88.32 57.79
N LEU A 505 -34.16 -89.46 57.36
CA LEU A 505 -32.84 -89.54 56.70
C LEU A 505 -32.81 -88.76 55.37
N GLN A 506 -33.92 -88.73 54.62
CA GLN A 506 -34.03 -87.94 53.39
C GLN A 506 -34.02 -86.43 53.66
N ALA A 507 -34.71 -85.97 54.71
CA ALA A 507 -34.69 -84.56 55.10
C ALA A 507 -33.30 -84.11 55.58
N GLU A 508 -32.61 -84.95 56.35
CA GLU A 508 -31.22 -84.72 56.76
C GLU A 508 -30.24 -84.73 55.58
N LEU A 509 -30.44 -85.61 54.60
CA LEU A 509 -29.63 -85.63 53.37
C LEU A 509 -29.79 -84.32 52.58
N GLN A 510 -31.01 -83.81 52.46
CA GLN A 510 -31.28 -82.57 51.71
C GLN A 510 -30.64 -81.36 52.38
N SER A 511 -30.78 -81.20 53.70
CA SER A 511 -30.17 -80.08 54.43
C SER A 511 -28.64 -80.10 54.36
N LYS A 512 -28.01 -81.28 54.46
CA LYS A 512 -26.55 -81.43 54.30
C LYS A 512 -26.08 -81.16 52.87
N ARG A 513 -26.89 -81.49 51.84
CA ARG A 513 -26.59 -81.13 50.45
C ARG A 513 -26.64 -79.62 50.21
N ASP A 514 -27.64 -78.93 50.72
CA ASP A 514 -27.76 -77.47 50.59
C ASP A 514 -26.57 -76.77 51.27
N LEU A 515 -26.16 -77.25 52.46
CA LEU A 515 -24.98 -76.77 53.17
C LEU A 515 -23.68 -77.02 52.38
N LEU A 516 -23.53 -78.21 51.80
CA LEU A 516 -22.40 -78.58 50.96
C LEU A 516 -22.28 -77.67 49.72
N GLU A 517 -23.40 -77.38 49.04
CA GLU A 517 -23.42 -76.46 47.90
C GLU A 517 -23.11 -75.02 48.29
N ALA A 518 -23.57 -74.57 49.46
CA ALA A 518 -23.22 -73.25 49.98
C ALA A 518 -21.71 -73.14 50.25
N LYS A 519 -21.13 -74.14 50.91
CA LYS A 519 -19.68 -74.20 51.20
C LYS A 519 -18.82 -74.31 49.94
N ARG A 520 -19.23 -75.11 48.94
CA ARG A 520 -18.55 -75.16 47.64
C ARG A 520 -18.57 -73.80 46.92
N ARG A 521 -19.70 -73.08 46.96
CA ARG A 521 -19.79 -71.71 46.40
C ARG A 521 -18.91 -70.70 47.12
N GLU A 522 -18.73 -70.84 48.44
CA GLU A 522 -17.76 -70.02 49.19
C GLU A 522 -16.31 -70.35 48.81
N LEU A 523 -15.98 -71.63 48.66
CA LEU A 523 -14.64 -72.09 48.27
C LEU A 523 -14.24 -71.55 46.88
N ILE A 524 -15.15 -71.61 45.91
CA ILE A 524 -14.92 -71.07 44.55
C ILE A 524 -14.68 -69.56 44.58
N ARG A 525 -15.49 -68.81 45.34
CA ARG A 525 -15.30 -67.35 45.49
C ARG A 525 -13.97 -67.02 46.15
N TRP A 526 -13.53 -67.83 47.11
CA TRP A 526 -12.22 -67.67 47.74
C TRP A 526 -11.07 -67.99 46.77
N GLU A 527 -11.18 -69.04 45.94
CA GLU A 527 -10.18 -69.37 44.92
C GLU A 527 -10.04 -68.27 43.86
N GLU A 528 -11.16 -67.66 43.43
CA GLU A 528 -11.17 -66.51 42.53
C GLU A 528 -10.53 -65.27 43.17
N TYR A 529 -10.84 -64.98 44.43
CA TYR A 529 -10.21 -63.91 45.21
C TYR A 529 -8.71 -64.14 45.39
N SER A 530 -8.28 -65.36 45.70
CA SER A 530 -6.87 -65.73 45.89
C SER A 530 -6.05 -65.48 44.62
N LYS A 531 -6.60 -65.84 43.45
CA LYS A 531 -5.99 -65.53 42.15
C LYS A 531 -5.83 -64.03 41.93
N ARG A 532 -6.88 -63.23 42.18
CA ARG A 532 -6.82 -61.76 42.04
C ARG A 532 -5.87 -61.11 43.04
N LYS A 533 -5.78 -61.66 44.26
CA LYS A 533 -4.87 -61.21 45.31
C LYS A 533 -3.41 -61.50 44.95
N ALA A 534 -3.13 -62.61 44.28
CA ALA A 534 -1.78 -62.89 43.77
C ALA A 534 -1.31 -61.82 42.74
N ASP A 535 -2.25 -61.22 42.01
CA ASP A 535 -1.98 -60.12 41.08
C ASP A 535 -1.90 -58.74 41.77
N GLU A 536 -2.24 -58.60 43.05
CA GLU A 536 -2.22 -57.33 43.82
C GLU A 536 -0.87 -56.59 43.76
N PRO A 537 0.31 -57.25 43.92
CA PRO A 537 1.60 -56.57 43.83
C PRO A 537 1.87 -56.01 42.44
N ARG A 538 1.41 -56.71 41.39
CA ARG A 538 1.51 -56.25 40.00
C ARG A 538 0.63 -55.02 39.77
N LEU A 539 -0.61 -55.04 40.28
CA LEU A 539 -1.51 -53.89 40.19
C LEU A 539 -0.90 -52.64 40.86
N LEU A 540 -0.30 -52.79 42.04
CA LEU A 540 0.37 -51.71 42.76
C LEU A 540 1.58 -51.16 41.98
N ALA A 541 2.41 -52.04 41.41
CA ALA A 541 3.57 -51.63 40.61
C ALA A 541 3.18 -50.87 39.32
N GLU A 542 2.10 -51.29 38.65
CA GLU A 542 1.59 -50.56 37.47
C GLU A 542 0.98 -49.21 37.86
N LEU A 543 0.34 -49.11 39.03
CA LEU A 543 -0.21 -47.85 39.53
C LEU A 543 0.90 -46.85 39.90
N GLU A 544 2.00 -47.31 40.49
CA GLU A 544 3.18 -46.50 40.80
C GLU A 544 3.83 -45.95 39.52
N LYS A 545 4.03 -46.81 38.50
CA LYS A 545 4.50 -46.38 37.16
C LYS A 545 3.57 -45.36 36.52
N LEU A 546 2.25 -45.57 36.60
CA LEU A 546 1.25 -44.63 36.09
C LEU A 546 1.28 -43.29 36.82
N GLN A 547 1.50 -43.29 38.14
CA GLN A 547 1.66 -42.06 38.92
C GLN A 547 2.91 -41.29 38.50
N GLU A 548 4.03 -41.98 38.27
CA GLU A 548 5.25 -41.35 37.77
C GLU A 548 5.08 -40.80 36.35
N ALA A 549 4.39 -41.53 35.47
CA ALA A 549 4.05 -41.05 34.13
C ALA A 549 3.13 -39.81 34.17
N LEU A 550 2.15 -39.77 35.09
CA LEU A 550 1.27 -38.62 35.29
C LEU A 550 2.04 -37.38 35.76
N THR A 551 2.97 -37.51 36.72
CA THR A 551 3.76 -36.37 37.20
C THR A 551 4.69 -35.84 36.11
N GLN A 552 5.31 -36.73 35.33
CA GLN A 552 6.13 -36.34 34.18
C GLN A 552 5.29 -35.62 33.12
N THR A 553 4.13 -36.17 32.75
CA THR A 553 3.22 -35.58 31.76
C THR A 553 2.71 -34.21 32.21
N ALA A 554 2.28 -34.07 33.46
CA ALA A 554 1.85 -32.80 34.04
C ALA A 554 2.98 -31.74 34.03
N SER A 555 4.22 -32.15 34.34
CA SER A 555 5.38 -31.26 34.27
C SER A 555 5.67 -30.78 32.84
N ARG A 556 5.53 -31.68 31.86
CA ARG A 556 5.71 -31.35 30.44
C ARG A 556 4.62 -30.43 29.92
N ILE A 557 3.35 -30.68 30.28
CA ILE A 557 2.22 -29.80 29.95
C ILE A 557 2.48 -28.39 30.47
N ARG A 558 2.93 -28.24 31.72
CA ARG A 558 3.24 -26.93 32.29
C ARG A 558 4.30 -26.18 31.48
N LEU A 559 5.40 -26.85 31.12
CA LEU A 559 6.46 -26.25 30.30
C LEU A 559 5.96 -25.86 28.91
N LEU A 560 5.10 -26.67 28.29
CA LEU A 560 4.51 -26.36 26.97
C LEU A 560 3.54 -25.18 27.03
N VAL A 561 2.75 -25.05 28.09
CA VAL A 561 1.89 -23.87 28.33
C VAL A 561 2.73 -22.60 28.43
N GLU A 562 3.80 -22.63 29.23
CA GLU A 562 4.71 -21.49 29.39
C GLU A 562 5.42 -21.16 28.06
N ALA A 563 5.86 -22.16 27.30
CA ALA A 563 6.47 -21.99 25.99
C ALA A 563 5.48 -21.39 24.96
N SER A 564 4.28 -21.92 24.85
CA SER A 564 3.25 -21.40 23.92
C SER A 564 2.89 -19.95 24.25
N HIS A 565 2.70 -19.63 25.54
CA HIS A 565 2.39 -18.28 25.97
C HIS A 565 3.53 -17.29 25.68
N THR A 566 4.78 -17.66 25.98
CA THR A 566 5.93 -16.80 25.71
C THR A 566 6.14 -16.54 24.22
N GLN A 567 5.97 -17.56 23.37
CA GLN A 567 6.05 -17.38 21.91
C GLN A 567 4.90 -16.52 21.37
N SER A 568 3.68 -16.72 21.86
CA SER A 568 2.53 -15.88 21.48
C SER A 568 2.71 -14.42 21.87
N GLU A 569 3.23 -14.14 23.07
CA GLU A 569 3.58 -12.79 23.51
C GLU A 569 4.70 -12.17 22.67
N GLN A 570 5.71 -12.95 22.29
CA GLN A 570 6.78 -12.49 21.40
C GLN A 570 6.24 -12.11 20.02
N ALA A 571 5.35 -12.93 19.44
CA ALA A 571 4.67 -12.63 18.18
C ALA A 571 3.83 -11.34 18.28
N ARG A 572 3.13 -11.13 19.40
CA ARG A 572 2.36 -9.91 19.66
C ARG A 572 3.24 -8.67 19.71
N LYS A 573 4.34 -8.71 20.47
CA LYS A 573 5.30 -7.60 20.58
C LYS A 573 5.94 -7.27 19.23
N SER A 574 6.31 -8.27 18.44
CA SER A 574 6.86 -8.05 17.09
C SER A 574 5.82 -7.44 16.14
N ARG A 575 4.53 -7.80 16.25
CA ARG A 575 3.44 -7.16 15.50
C ARG A 575 3.24 -5.70 15.88
N GLU A 576 3.28 -5.39 17.18
CA GLU A 576 3.23 -4.02 17.68
C GLU A 576 4.43 -3.21 17.14
N ALA A 577 5.64 -3.77 17.17
CA ALA A 577 6.83 -3.15 16.60
C ALA A 577 6.75 -2.92 15.09
N ILE A 578 6.13 -3.81 14.31
CA ILE A 578 5.86 -3.59 12.87
C ILE A 578 4.97 -2.37 12.70
N ARG A 579 3.87 -2.28 13.45
CA ARG A 579 2.93 -1.16 13.37
C ARG A 579 3.61 0.16 13.73
N ASP A 580 4.44 0.17 14.76
CA ASP A 580 5.19 1.36 15.17
C ASP A 580 6.23 1.77 14.11
N ALA A 581 6.93 0.79 13.51
CA ALA A 581 7.85 1.03 12.41
C ALA A 581 7.14 1.60 11.17
N GLU A 582 5.98 1.04 10.80
CA GLU A 582 5.15 1.53 9.68
C GLU A 582 4.63 2.95 9.96
N ASN A 583 4.18 3.24 11.18
CA ASN A 583 3.76 4.59 11.58
C ASN A 583 4.92 5.60 11.51
N SER A 584 6.09 5.23 12.03
CA SER A 584 7.28 6.08 12.00
C SER A 584 7.76 6.34 10.56
N PHE A 585 7.69 5.34 9.69
CA PHE A 585 8.02 5.48 8.27
C PHE A 585 7.05 6.44 7.58
N ASN A 586 5.74 6.26 7.76
CA ASN A 586 4.70 7.11 7.19
C ASN A 586 4.73 8.56 7.71
N ALA A 587 5.32 8.81 8.88
CA ALA A 587 5.46 10.17 9.40
C ALA A 587 6.64 10.94 8.78
N VAL A 588 7.65 10.22 8.27
CA VAL A 588 8.86 10.80 7.65
C VAL A 588 8.73 10.92 6.13
N MET A 589 7.99 9.99 5.52
CA MET A 589 7.65 9.98 4.09
C MET A 589 6.59 11.01 3.74
#